data_AF-A0A316C2G1-F1
#
_entry.id   AF-A0A316C2G1-F1
#
_cell.length_a   1.000
_cell.length_b   1.000
_cell.length_c   1.000
_cell.angle_alpha   90.00
_cell.angle_beta   90.00
_cell.angle_gamma   90.00
#
_symmetry.space_group_name_H-M   'P 1'
#
loop_
_entity.id
_entity.type
_entity.pdbx_description
1 polymer ?
#
loop_
_entity_poly.entity_id
_entity_poly.type
_entity_poly.pdbx_seq_one_letter_code
_entity_poly.pdbx_strand_id
1 'polypeptide(L)'
;MFDKKTINEIMAAARELSLDPAGLLAIAEIESGGRAFARLDGRDEPLIRFEGHYFDRRLSAEKQARARALGLSAPTAGAVVNPRTQEARWRMLARAEKIDRKAAYESVSWGIGQVMGAHWVWLGYADVEALAAQARSGIAGQVRLMARYIDKAGLAPALRAHDWAAFARGYNGPGYRASGYHTKLAVAYERYRALLPTLAATAATSQSPAGESEASMRETSPTVALPGRSPQPRRPAGFWGRMKELLARS
;
A
#
# COMPACT_ATOMS: atom_id res chain seq x y z
N MET A 1 9.41 1.03 5.02
CA MET A 1 9.82 -0.28 4.47
C MET A 1 9.03 -1.39 5.14
N PHE A 2 8.67 -2.40 4.36
CA PHE A 2 8.00 -3.62 4.84
C PHE A 2 8.94 -4.49 5.69
N ASP A 3 8.36 -5.40 6.48
CA ASP A 3 9.12 -6.47 7.13
C ASP A 3 9.60 -7.54 6.12
N LYS A 4 10.56 -8.39 6.55
CA LYS A 4 11.19 -9.41 5.69
C LYS A 4 10.19 -10.43 5.13
N LYS A 5 9.18 -10.84 5.90
CA LYS A 5 8.17 -11.82 5.45
C LYS A 5 7.33 -11.22 4.33
N THR A 6 6.86 -9.98 4.52
CA THR A 6 6.10 -9.24 3.52
C THR A 6 6.92 -9.00 2.25
N ILE A 7 8.21 -8.64 2.37
CA ILE A 7 9.10 -8.48 1.22
C ILE A 7 9.18 -9.78 0.41
N ASN A 8 9.40 -10.91 1.06
CA ASN A 8 9.51 -12.21 0.40
C ASN A 8 8.22 -12.60 -0.34
N GLU A 9 7.04 -12.38 0.26
CA GLU A 9 5.75 -12.66 -0.38
C GLU A 9 5.50 -11.77 -1.60
N ILE A 10 5.82 -10.48 -1.53
CA ILE A 10 5.73 -9.58 -2.68
C ILE A 10 6.67 -10.04 -3.79
N MET A 11 7.90 -10.43 -3.46
CA MET A 11 8.86 -10.93 -4.45
C MET A 11 8.40 -12.22 -5.12
N ALA A 12 7.84 -13.16 -4.36
CA ALA A 12 7.31 -14.41 -4.91
C ALA A 12 6.18 -14.12 -5.90
N ALA A 13 5.19 -13.31 -5.49
CA ALA A 13 4.08 -12.92 -6.36
C ALA A 13 4.55 -12.12 -7.59
N ALA A 14 5.55 -11.25 -7.45
CA ALA A 14 6.14 -10.51 -8.57
C ALA A 14 6.74 -11.46 -9.62
N ARG A 15 7.50 -12.47 -9.17
CA ARG A 15 8.12 -13.48 -10.05
C ARG A 15 7.09 -14.34 -10.76
N GLU A 16 6.05 -14.79 -10.06
CA GLU A 16 4.91 -15.52 -10.66
C GLU A 16 4.26 -14.72 -11.80
N LEU A 17 4.21 -13.40 -11.65
CA LEU A 17 3.62 -12.48 -12.62
C LEU A 17 4.62 -11.97 -13.67
N SER A 18 5.87 -12.44 -13.65
CA SER A 18 6.97 -11.97 -14.52
C SER A 18 7.18 -10.45 -14.47
N LEU A 19 7.00 -9.87 -13.28
CA LEU A 19 7.23 -8.45 -12.99
C LEU A 19 8.50 -8.27 -12.14
N ASP A 20 9.15 -7.12 -12.31
CA ASP A 20 10.32 -6.73 -11.52
C ASP A 20 9.97 -6.64 -10.02
N PRO A 21 10.56 -7.51 -9.16
CA PRO A 21 10.28 -7.50 -7.73
C PRO A 21 10.65 -6.19 -7.05
N ALA A 22 11.76 -5.55 -7.44
CA ALA A 22 12.19 -4.29 -6.84
C ALA A 22 11.23 -3.15 -7.24
N GLY A 23 10.78 -3.15 -8.49
CA GLY A 23 9.76 -2.22 -8.99
C GLY A 23 8.44 -2.34 -8.22
N LEU A 24 7.90 -3.55 -8.06
CA LEU A 24 6.64 -3.75 -7.32
C LEU A 24 6.77 -3.41 -5.83
N LEU A 25 7.89 -3.73 -5.18
CA LEU A 25 8.14 -3.34 -3.80
C LEU A 25 8.20 -1.82 -3.64
N ALA A 26 8.83 -1.12 -4.58
CA ALA A 26 8.92 0.33 -4.58
C ALA A 26 7.53 0.97 -4.69
N ILE A 27 6.71 0.53 -5.64
CA ILE A 27 5.33 1.02 -5.80
C ILE A 27 4.51 0.75 -4.54
N ALA A 28 4.52 -0.52 -4.06
CA ALA A 28 3.78 -0.92 -2.87
C ALA A 28 4.17 -0.10 -1.64
N GLU A 29 5.46 0.21 -1.45
CA GLU A 29 5.89 1.02 -0.31
C GLU A 29 5.40 2.47 -0.39
N ILE A 30 5.45 3.08 -1.57
CA ILE A 30 5.00 4.46 -1.76
C ILE A 30 3.49 4.59 -1.56
N GLU A 31 2.72 3.63 -2.08
CA GLU A 31 1.25 3.63 -1.98
C GLU A 31 0.75 3.29 -0.57
N SER A 32 1.41 2.35 0.11
CA SER A 32 0.92 1.80 1.38
C SER A 32 1.64 2.35 2.62
N GLY A 33 2.74 3.08 2.42
CA GLY A 33 3.66 3.46 3.50
C GLY A 33 4.42 2.28 4.09
N GLY A 34 4.62 1.21 3.31
CA GLY A 34 5.33 0.01 3.74
C GLY A 34 4.53 -0.90 4.68
N ARG A 35 3.19 -0.87 4.58
CA ARG A 35 2.28 -1.71 5.37
C ARG A 35 1.37 -2.52 4.45
N ALA A 36 1.24 -3.82 4.68
CA ALA A 36 0.34 -4.68 3.90
C ALA A 36 -1.08 -4.73 4.49
N PHE A 37 -1.18 -4.67 5.82
CA PHE A 37 -2.43 -4.87 6.54
C PHE A 37 -2.67 -3.86 7.66
N ALA A 38 -3.92 -3.80 8.09
CA ALA A 38 -4.35 -3.31 9.38
C ALA A 38 -4.95 -4.48 10.18
N ARG A 39 -4.57 -4.60 11.45
CA ARG A 39 -5.16 -5.57 12.37
C ARG A 39 -6.46 -5.01 12.92
N LEU A 40 -7.59 -5.63 12.59
CA LEU A 40 -8.94 -5.23 13.01
C LEU A 40 -9.68 -6.44 13.55
N ASP A 41 -10.20 -6.35 14.77
CA ASP A 41 -10.98 -7.42 15.41
C ASP A 41 -10.34 -8.82 15.31
N GLY A 42 -9.02 -8.88 15.48
CA GLY A 42 -8.27 -10.14 15.41
C GLY A 42 -8.07 -10.70 13.99
N ARG A 43 -8.29 -9.90 12.95
CA ARG A 43 -8.09 -10.26 11.54
C ARG A 43 -7.24 -9.23 10.81
N ASP A 44 -6.58 -9.67 9.75
CA ASP A 44 -5.79 -8.80 8.89
C ASP A 44 -6.67 -8.33 7.73
N GLU A 45 -6.87 -7.02 7.64
CA GLU A 45 -7.62 -6.37 6.56
C GLU A 45 -6.65 -5.57 5.68
N PRO A 46 -6.86 -5.51 4.34
CA PRO A 46 -6.07 -4.64 3.49
C PRO A 46 -6.22 -3.18 3.93
N LEU A 47 -5.18 -2.39 3.67
CA LEU A 47 -5.30 -0.95 3.85
C LEU A 47 -6.35 -0.39 2.90
N ILE A 48 -7.20 0.50 3.40
CA ILE A 48 -8.19 1.18 2.59
C ILE A 48 -8.03 2.70 2.64
N ARG A 49 -8.53 3.34 1.59
CA ARG A 49 -8.80 4.76 1.54
C ARG A 49 -10.15 4.96 0.86
N PHE A 50 -11.03 5.72 1.50
CA PHE A 50 -12.38 5.96 1.03
C PHE A 50 -12.45 7.29 0.26
N GLU A 51 -13.01 7.30 -0.94
CA GLU A 51 -13.13 8.47 -1.79
C GLU A 51 -14.57 8.97 -1.83
N GLY A 52 -14.90 9.94 -0.96
CA GLY A 52 -16.28 10.44 -0.81
C GLY A 52 -16.88 11.03 -2.09
N HIS A 53 -16.07 11.51 -3.02
CA HIS A 53 -16.52 11.98 -4.33
C HIS A 53 -16.83 10.84 -5.32
N TYR A 54 -16.15 9.70 -5.21
CA TYR A 54 -16.54 8.49 -5.93
C TYR A 54 -17.89 7.99 -5.40
N PHE A 55 -18.09 8.06 -4.08
CA PHE A 55 -19.33 7.64 -3.44
C PHE A 55 -20.48 8.55 -3.87
N ASP A 56 -20.28 9.87 -3.81
CA ASP A 56 -21.28 10.86 -4.23
C ASP A 56 -21.81 10.61 -5.65
N ARG A 57 -20.92 10.35 -6.60
CA ARG A 57 -21.25 10.12 -8.01
C ARG A 57 -21.97 8.79 -8.29
N ARG A 58 -21.88 7.83 -7.36
CA ARG A 58 -22.41 6.46 -7.53
C ARG A 58 -23.77 6.25 -6.91
N LEU A 59 -24.27 7.24 -6.18
CA LEU A 59 -25.54 7.16 -5.49
C LEU A 59 -26.65 7.78 -6.35
N SER A 60 -27.86 7.25 -6.22
CA SER A 60 -29.07 7.96 -6.63
C SER A 60 -29.22 9.26 -5.82
N ALA A 61 -29.95 10.26 -6.35
CA ALA A 61 -30.14 11.55 -5.69
C ALA A 61 -30.58 11.46 -4.21
N GLU A 62 -31.53 10.57 -3.88
CA GLU A 62 -32.00 10.36 -2.50
C GLU A 62 -30.85 9.88 -1.58
N LYS A 63 -30.16 8.82 -1.98
CA LYS A 63 -29.01 8.27 -1.24
C LYS A 63 -27.86 9.28 -1.15
N GLN A 64 -27.64 10.08 -2.18
CA GLN A 64 -26.63 11.14 -2.22
C GLN A 64 -26.93 12.22 -1.17
N ALA A 65 -28.17 12.68 -1.07
CA ALA A 65 -28.60 13.63 -0.03
C ALA A 65 -28.35 13.06 1.37
N ARG A 66 -28.74 11.79 1.60
CA ARG A 66 -28.47 11.08 2.86
C ARG A 66 -26.98 10.95 3.16
N ALA A 67 -26.16 10.58 2.18
CA ALA A 67 -24.72 10.41 2.36
C ALA A 67 -24.00 11.73 2.66
N ARG A 68 -24.39 12.82 1.99
CA ARG A 68 -23.90 14.18 2.26
C ARG A 68 -24.25 14.63 3.68
N ALA A 69 -25.50 14.44 4.11
CA ALA A 69 -25.94 14.78 5.46
C ALA A 69 -25.16 14.02 6.55
N LEU A 70 -24.70 12.80 6.26
CA LEU A 70 -23.88 11.98 7.16
C LEU A 70 -22.37 12.28 7.07
N GLY A 71 -21.96 13.22 6.21
CA GLY A 71 -20.55 13.56 5.96
C GLY A 71 -19.76 12.45 5.27
N LEU A 72 -20.44 11.57 4.53
CA LEU A 72 -19.84 10.41 3.85
C LEU A 72 -19.64 10.65 2.35
N SER A 73 -20.27 11.66 1.76
CA SER A 73 -20.05 12.00 0.35
C SER A 73 -20.01 13.52 0.15
N ALA A 74 -19.32 13.93 -0.92
CA ALA A 74 -19.28 15.30 -1.40
C ALA A 74 -18.85 15.27 -2.88
N PRO A 75 -19.34 16.18 -3.73
CA PRO A 75 -18.98 16.18 -5.16
C PRO A 75 -17.48 16.50 -5.39
N THR A 76 -16.87 17.26 -4.48
CA THR A 76 -15.47 17.69 -4.58
C THR A 76 -14.52 16.63 -4.00
N ALA A 77 -13.48 16.26 -4.75
CA ALA A 77 -12.43 15.37 -4.28
C ALA A 77 -11.72 15.95 -3.05
N GLY A 78 -11.46 15.11 -2.05
CA GLY A 78 -10.79 15.50 -0.80
C GLY A 78 -11.66 16.22 0.24
N ALA A 79 -12.90 16.60 -0.08
CA ALA A 79 -13.81 17.24 0.89
C ALA A 79 -14.22 16.29 2.04
N VAL A 80 -14.36 15.00 1.75
CA VAL A 80 -14.54 13.96 2.78
C VAL A 80 -13.16 13.54 3.32
N VAL A 81 -12.84 13.98 4.54
CA VAL A 81 -11.55 13.72 5.16
C VAL A 81 -11.49 12.27 5.66
N ASN A 82 -10.52 11.49 5.16
CA ASN A 82 -10.25 10.16 5.69
C ASN A 82 -9.71 10.23 7.12
N PRO A 83 -10.23 9.39 8.04
CA PRO A 83 -9.68 9.23 9.37
C PRO A 83 -8.19 8.84 9.35
N ARG A 84 -7.49 9.17 10.44
CA ARG A 84 -6.06 8.88 10.61
C ARG A 84 -5.76 7.38 10.69
N THR A 85 -6.60 6.61 11.38
CA THR A 85 -6.40 5.17 11.59
C THR A 85 -7.16 4.36 10.56
N GLN A 86 -6.63 3.17 10.25
CA GLN A 86 -7.30 2.22 9.35
C GLN A 86 -8.61 1.72 9.94
N GLU A 87 -8.64 1.43 11.24
CA GLU A 87 -9.85 1.04 11.98
C GLU A 87 -10.99 2.06 11.79
N ALA A 88 -10.70 3.36 11.90
CA ALA A 88 -11.70 4.39 11.69
C ALA A 88 -12.12 4.53 10.20
N ARG A 89 -11.22 4.24 9.25
CA ARG A 89 -11.58 4.17 7.82
C ARG A 89 -12.49 2.97 7.53
N TRP A 90 -12.24 1.84 8.15
CA TRP A 90 -13.09 0.64 8.05
C TRP A 90 -14.47 0.89 8.67
N ARG A 91 -14.55 1.59 9.81
CA ARG A 91 -15.84 2.07 10.35
C ARG A 91 -16.55 3.05 9.41
N MET A 92 -15.81 3.94 8.74
CA MET A 92 -16.38 4.84 7.73
C MET A 92 -16.96 4.06 6.55
N LEU A 93 -16.24 3.05 6.04
CA LEU A 93 -16.75 2.14 5.01
C LEU A 93 -18.02 1.43 5.49
N ALA A 94 -18.02 0.82 6.67
CA ALA A 94 -19.19 0.15 7.24
C ALA A 94 -20.42 1.07 7.38
N ARG A 95 -20.23 2.38 7.59
CA ARG A 95 -21.32 3.37 7.56
C ARG A 95 -21.84 3.62 6.15
N ALA A 96 -20.95 3.73 5.17
CA ALA A 96 -21.31 3.91 3.75
C ALA A 96 -22.04 2.68 3.20
N GLU A 97 -21.63 1.47 3.60
CA GLU A 97 -22.28 0.21 3.22
C GLU A 97 -23.78 0.16 3.56
N LYS A 98 -24.17 0.79 4.67
CA LYS A 98 -25.58 0.89 5.10
C LYS A 98 -26.45 1.78 4.21
N ILE A 99 -25.84 2.59 3.34
CA ILE A 99 -26.54 3.42 2.36
C ILE A 99 -26.59 2.70 1.03
N ASP A 100 -25.42 2.26 0.56
CA ASP A 100 -25.29 1.47 -0.66
C ASP A 100 -23.96 0.70 -0.65
N ARG A 101 -24.05 -0.62 -0.49
CA ARG A 101 -22.89 -1.49 -0.36
C ARG A 101 -22.01 -1.49 -1.62
N LYS A 102 -22.60 -1.65 -2.80
CA LYS A 102 -21.84 -1.68 -4.06
C LYS A 102 -21.13 -0.35 -4.29
N ALA A 103 -21.83 0.77 -4.15
CA ALA A 103 -21.24 2.09 -4.32
C ALA A 103 -20.13 2.37 -3.29
N ALA A 104 -20.29 1.89 -2.04
CA ALA A 104 -19.28 2.05 -1.00
C ALA A 104 -17.98 1.32 -1.36
N TYR A 105 -18.06 0.06 -1.81
CA TYR A 105 -16.88 -0.73 -2.20
C TYR A 105 -16.20 -0.18 -3.45
N GLU A 106 -17.00 0.33 -4.41
CA GLU A 106 -16.46 0.98 -5.60
C GLU A 106 -15.73 2.29 -5.29
N SER A 107 -16.00 2.88 -4.12
CA SER A 107 -15.43 4.15 -3.68
C SER A 107 -14.24 3.96 -2.74
N VAL A 108 -13.64 2.77 -2.71
CA VAL A 108 -12.48 2.45 -1.88
C VAL A 108 -11.28 2.11 -2.75
N SER A 109 -10.12 2.67 -2.44
CA SER A 109 -8.82 2.17 -2.88
C SER A 109 -8.36 1.03 -1.96
N TRP A 110 -7.97 -0.10 -2.55
CA TRP A 110 -7.72 -1.36 -1.85
C TRP A 110 -6.23 -1.77 -1.85
N GLY A 111 -5.73 -2.14 -0.66
CA GLY A 111 -4.48 -2.86 -0.47
C GLY A 111 -3.20 -2.07 -0.78
N ILE A 112 -2.08 -2.78 -0.89
CA ILE A 112 -0.74 -2.20 -1.10
C ILE A 112 -0.63 -1.36 -2.37
N GLY A 113 -1.42 -1.66 -3.41
CA GLY A 113 -1.43 -0.89 -4.65
C GLY A 113 -2.42 0.27 -4.65
N GLN A 114 -3.27 0.40 -3.62
CA GLN A 114 -4.35 1.39 -3.55
C GLN A 114 -5.25 1.42 -4.80
N VAL A 115 -5.51 0.25 -5.40
CA VAL A 115 -6.33 0.13 -6.62
C VAL A 115 -7.79 0.43 -6.30
N MET A 116 -8.39 1.36 -7.06
CA MET A 116 -9.77 1.79 -6.84
C MET A 116 -10.78 0.68 -7.18
N GLY A 117 -11.72 0.43 -6.26
CA GLY A 117 -12.76 -0.59 -6.41
C GLY A 117 -13.67 -0.36 -7.62
N ALA A 118 -13.89 0.91 -7.99
CA ALA A 118 -14.60 1.33 -9.21
C ALA A 118 -14.16 0.61 -10.49
N HIS A 119 -12.92 0.14 -10.53
CA HIS A 119 -12.31 -0.46 -11.71
C HIS A 119 -12.63 -1.95 -11.86
N TRP A 120 -13.47 -2.54 -10.99
CA TRP A 120 -13.73 -3.98 -11.00
C TRP A 120 -14.14 -4.52 -12.39
N VAL A 121 -15.02 -3.83 -13.13
CA VAL A 121 -15.44 -4.23 -14.49
C VAL A 121 -14.26 -4.20 -15.46
N TRP A 122 -13.53 -3.08 -15.49
CA TRP A 122 -12.40 -2.88 -16.41
C TRP A 122 -11.24 -3.83 -16.13
N LEU A 123 -11.06 -4.19 -14.85
CA LEU A 123 -10.12 -5.21 -14.42
C LEU A 123 -10.65 -6.63 -14.66
N GLY A 124 -11.93 -6.83 -15.02
CA GLY A 124 -12.50 -8.14 -15.32
C GLY A 124 -12.79 -9.00 -14.07
N TYR A 125 -13.20 -8.38 -12.97
CA TYR A 125 -13.82 -9.08 -11.84
C TYR A 125 -15.32 -9.23 -12.07
N ALA A 126 -15.95 -10.24 -11.45
CA ALA A 126 -17.39 -10.48 -11.57
C ALA A 126 -18.22 -9.35 -10.95
N ASP A 127 -17.75 -8.81 -9.83
CA ASP A 127 -18.31 -7.65 -9.14
C ASP A 127 -17.22 -6.99 -8.28
N VAL A 128 -17.61 -5.95 -7.53
CA VAL A 128 -16.69 -5.24 -6.63
C VAL A 128 -16.33 -6.04 -5.37
N GLU A 129 -17.17 -6.98 -4.96
CA GLU A 129 -16.90 -7.86 -3.81
C GLU A 129 -15.78 -8.85 -4.15
N ALA A 130 -15.75 -9.37 -5.37
CA ALA A 130 -14.68 -10.22 -5.88
C ALA A 130 -13.33 -9.47 -5.92
N LEU A 131 -13.33 -8.19 -6.29
CA LEU A 131 -12.14 -7.34 -6.21
C LEU A 131 -11.69 -7.17 -4.75
N ALA A 132 -12.61 -6.88 -3.83
CA ALA A 132 -12.29 -6.74 -2.40
C ALA A 132 -11.82 -8.07 -1.78
N ALA A 133 -12.41 -9.20 -2.18
CA ALA A 133 -12.02 -10.54 -1.77
C ALA A 133 -10.61 -10.87 -2.25
N GLN A 134 -10.25 -10.50 -3.48
CA GLN A 134 -8.89 -10.61 -4.00
C GLN A 134 -7.90 -9.79 -3.17
N ALA A 135 -8.24 -8.57 -2.75
CA ALA A 135 -7.40 -7.77 -1.87
C ALA A 135 -7.28 -8.38 -0.45
N ARG A 136 -8.35 -9.02 0.04
CA ARG A 136 -8.39 -9.72 1.34
C ARG A 136 -7.70 -11.08 1.33
N SER A 137 -7.40 -11.66 0.17
CA SER A 137 -6.81 -13.00 0.06
C SER A 137 -5.33 -13.08 0.48
N GLY A 138 -4.78 -12.03 1.09
CA GLY A 138 -3.38 -11.95 1.52
C GLY A 138 -2.51 -11.05 0.64
N ILE A 139 -1.20 -11.03 0.91
CA ILE A 139 -0.24 -10.15 0.21
C ILE A 139 -0.20 -10.46 -1.29
N ALA A 140 -0.11 -11.74 -1.66
CA ALA A 140 -0.16 -12.16 -3.06
C ALA A 140 -1.46 -11.73 -3.75
N GLY A 141 -2.56 -11.70 -2.99
CA GLY A 141 -3.85 -11.19 -3.43
C GLY A 141 -3.80 -9.72 -3.85
N GLN A 142 -3.25 -8.89 -2.97
CA GLN A 142 -3.07 -7.46 -3.21
C GLN A 142 -2.05 -7.16 -4.33
N VAL A 143 -0.98 -7.96 -4.44
CA VAL A 143 0.00 -7.85 -5.55
C VAL A 143 -0.67 -8.17 -6.89
N ARG A 144 -1.44 -9.26 -6.98
CA ARG A 144 -2.19 -9.62 -8.20
C ARG A 144 -3.18 -8.52 -8.62
N LEU A 145 -3.86 -7.89 -7.66
CA LEU A 145 -4.74 -6.75 -7.94
C LEU A 145 -3.97 -5.57 -8.53
N MET A 146 -2.83 -5.20 -7.92
CA MET A 146 -1.95 -4.14 -8.41
C MET A 146 -1.39 -4.45 -9.80
N ALA A 147 -0.88 -5.67 -10.01
CA ALA A 147 -0.34 -6.10 -11.29
C ALA A 147 -1.38 -6.09 -12.41
N ARG A 148 -2.61 -6.52 -12.13
CA ARG A 148 -3.71 -6.47 -13.09
C ARG A 148 -4.04 -5.03 -13.50
N TYR A 149 -3.96 -4.08 -12.58
CA TYR A 149 -4.09 -2.65 -12.91
C TYR A 149 -2.93 -2.17 -13.80
N ILE A 150 -1.68 -2.50 -13.45
CA ILE A 150 -0.48 -2.13 -14.22
C ILE A 150 -0.57 -2.64 -15.66
N ASP A 151 -1.01 -3.88 -15.84
CA ASP A 151 -1.21 -4.49 -17.16
C ASP A 151 -2.32 -3.77 -17.95
N LYS A 152 -3.52 -3.67 -17.38
CA LYS A 152 -4.67 -3.04 -18.05
C LYS A 152 -4.45 -1.56 -18.38
N ALA A 153 -3.70 -0.84 -17.56
CA ALA A 153 -3.33 0.55 -17.80
C ALA A 153 -2.17 0.71 -18.81
N GLY A 154 -1.59 -0.37 -19.31
CA GLY A 154 -0.46 -0.32 -20.25
C GLY A 154 0.84 0.20 -19.63
N LEU A 155 1.01 0.03 -18.31
CA LEU A 155 2.14 0.58 -17.55
C LEU A 155 3.33 -0.37 -17.45
N ALA A 156 3.15 -1.64 -17.83
CA ALA A 156 4.20 -2.64 -17.78
C ALA A 156 5.47 -2.26 -18.59
N PRO A 157 5.38 -1.66 -19.81
CA PRO A 157 6.56 -1.17 -20.52
C PRO A 157 7.33 -0.09 -19.75
N ALA A 158 6.64 0.90 -19.18
CA ALA A 158 7.27 1.96 -18.40
C ALA A 158 7.93 1.41 -17.13
N LEU A 159 7.28 0.45 -16.46
CA LEU A 159 7.84 -0.24 -15.30
C LEU A 159 9.12 -1.01 -15.66
N ARG A 160 9.11 -1.77 -16.77
CA ARG A 160 10.28 -2.53 -17.24
C ARG A 160 11.45 -1.65 -17.66
N ALA A 161 11.15 -0.51 -18.29
CA ALA A 161 12.16 0.46 -18.71
C ALA A 161 12.63 1.38 -17.56
N HIS A 162 12.08 1.21 -16.35
CA HIS A 162 12.30 2.11 -15.20
C HIS A 162 12.01 3.58 -15.53
N ASP A 163 11.08 3.84 -16.45
CA ASP A 163 10.58 5.18 -16.75
C ASP A 163 9.58 5.61 -15.67
N TRP A 164 10.12 6.09 -14.56
CA TRP A 164 9.36 6.50 -13.40
C TRP A 164 8.45 7.69 -13.67
N ALA A 165 8.77 8.53 -14.66
CA ALA A 165 7.93 9.65 -15.03
C ALA A 165 6.68 9.18 -15.79
N ALA A 166 6.85 8.33 -16.82
CA ALA A 166 5.73 7.75 -17.55
C ALA A 166 4.87 6.86 -16.65
N PHE A 167 5.50 6.01 -15.83
CA PHE A 167 4.78 5.17 -14.87
C PHE A 167 3.98 6.01 -13.90
N ALA A 168 4.58 7.02 -13.27
CA ALA A 168 3.90 7.89 -12.31
C ALA A 168 2.72 8.66 -12.93
N ARG A 169 2.88 9.16 -14.16
CA ARG A 169 1.80 9.84 -14.89
C ARG A 169 0.61 8.92 -15.14
N GLY A 170 0.86 7.66 -15.49
CA GLY A 170 -0.20 6.69 -15.74
C GLY A 170 -0.83 6.11 -14.47
N TYR A 171 -0.04 5.91 -13.42
CA TYR A 171 -0.52 5.30 -12.16
C TYR A 171 -1.18 6.32 -11.23
N ASN A 172 -0.56 7.49 -11.04
CA ASN A 172 -1.03 8.53 -10.11
C ASN A 172 -1.78 9.68 -10.82
N GLY A 173 -1.72 9.74 -12.15
CA GLY A 173 -2.36 10.76 -12.97
C GLY A 173 -1.43 11.95 -13.31
N PRO A 174 -1.93 12.92 -14.09
CA PRO A 174 -1.13 14.03 -14.62
C PRO A 174 -0.51 14.93 -13.53
N GLY A 175 -1.12 14.98 -12.33
CA GLY A 175 -0.63 15.76 -11.19
C GLY A 175 0.54 15.15 -10.41
N TYR A 176 1.08 14.00 -10.83
CA TYR A 176 2.11 13.24 -10.08
C TYR A 176 3.36 14.04 -9.71
N ARG A 177 3.69 15.10 -10.45
CA ARG A 177 4.86 15.95 -10.18
C ARG A 177 4.72 16.74 -8.88
N ALA A 178 3.51 17.20 -8.57
CA ALA A 178 3.25 17.99 -7.36
C ALA A 178 3.54 17.19 -6.07
N SER A 179 3.41 15.86 -6.12
CA SER A 179 3.71 14.97 -4.99
C SER A 179 5.14 14.42 -5.01
N GLY A 180 5.93 14.73 -6.06
CA GLY A 180 7.27 14.15 -6.26
C GLY A 180 7.26 12.63 -6.43
N TYR A 181 6.15 12.05 -6.90
CA TYR A 181 5.93 10.60 -6.90
C TYR A 181 7.04 9.84 -7.63
N HIS A 182 7.32 10.23 -8.88
CA HIS A 182 8.38 9.65 -9.71
C HIS A 182 9.76 9.62 -9.02
N THR A 183 10.17 10.71 -8.36
CA THR A 183 11.44 10.78 -7.63
C THR A 183 11.45 9.83 -6.44
N LYS A 184 10.35 9.79 -5.66
CA LYS A 184 10.21 8.86 -4.52
C LYS A 184 10.24 7.41 -4.97
N LEU A 185 9.60 7.12 -6.10
CA LEU A 185 9.57 5.80 -6.70
C LEU A 185 10.98 5.36 -7.13
N ALA A 186 11.72 6.24 -7.83
CA ALA A 186 13.10 5.98 -8.22
C ALA A 186 14.02 5.68 -7.01
N VAL A 187 13.92 6.50 -5.95
CA VAL A 187 14.68 6.30 -4.71
C VAL A 187 14.31 4.99 -4.02
N ALA A 188 13.02 4.67 -3.94
CA ALA A 188 12.57 3.41 -3.35
C ALA A 188 13.05 2.20 -4.17
N TYR A 189 13.01 2.30 -5.50
CA TYR A 189 13.48 1.27 -6.41
C TYR A 189 14.97 0.96 -6.21
N GLU A 190 15.85 1.97 -6.25
CA GLU A 190 17.29 1.73 -6.08
C GLU A 190 17.62 1.10 -4.72
N ARG A 191 16.89 1.50 -3.67
CA ARG A 191 17.02 0.88 -2.35
C ARG A 191 16.64 -0.60 -2.37
N TYR A 192 15.53 -0.98 -3.00
CA TYR A 192 15.15 -2.39 -3.09
C TYR A 192 16.10 -3.16 -4.00
N ARG A 193 16.48 -2.61 -5.15
CA ARG A 193 17.46 -3.21 -6.07
C ARG A 193 18.77 -3.57 -5.37
N ALA A 194 19.27 -2.71 -4.48
CA ALA A 194 20.45 -2.99 -3.67
C ALA A 194 20.20 -4.01 -2.54
N LEU A 195 19.00 -4.00 -1.94
CA LEU A 195 18.64 -4.87 -0.81
C LEU A 195 18.39 -6.33 -1.21
N LEU A 196 17.74 -6.57 -2.36
CA LEU A 196 17.25 -7.90 -2.72
C LEU A 196 18.36 -8.98 -2.88
N PRO A 197 19.51 -8.70 -3.53
CA PRO A 197 20.61 -9.67 -3.60
C PRO A 197 21.13 -10.09 -2.22
N THR A 198 21.25 -9.13 -1.30
CA THR A 198 21.70 -9.39 0.07
C THR A 198 20.72 -10.29 0.83
N LEU A 199 19.41 -10.05 0.70
CA LEU A 199 18.38 -10.89 1.32
C LEU A 199 18.41 -12.33 0.78
N ALA A 200 18.69 -12.51 -0.52
CA ALA A 200 18.82 -13.82 -1.14
C ALA A 200 20.07 -14.58 -0.63
N ALA A 201 21.21 -13.90 -0.54
CA ALA A 201 22.45 -14.49 -0.03
C ALA A 201 22.31 -14.94 1.44
N THR A 202 21.72 -14.12 2.30
CA THR A 202 21.50 -14.50 3.72
C THR A 202 20.58 -15.71 3.86
N ALA A 203 19.55 -15.84 3.01
CA ALA A 203 18.66 -16.99 3.03
C ALA A 203 19.39 -18.29 2.64
N ALA A 204 20.26 -18.23 1.63
CA ALA A 204 21.06 -19.38 1.19
C ALA A 204 22.05 -19.84 2.27
N THR A 205 22.73 -18.93 2.96
CA THR A 205 23.66 -19.28 4.04
C THR A 205 22.96 -19.91 5.26
N SER A 206 21.72 -19.52 5.55
CA SER A 206 20.93 -20.08 6.66
C SER A 206 20.32 -21.47 6.39
N GLN A 207 20.40 -21.97 5.15
CA GLN A 207 19.83 -23.26 4.73
C GLN A 207 20.88 -24.33 4.42
N SER A 208 22.18 -24.04 4.54
CA SER A 208 23.21 -25.08 4.49
C SER A 208 23.19 -25.90 5.78
N PRO A 209 23.17 -27.25 5.73
CA PRO A 209 23.35 -28.07 6.91
C PRO A 209 24.80 -27.87 7.39
N ALA A 210 24.97 -27.27 8.56
CA ALA A 210 26.25 -27.21 9.21
C ALA A 210 26.65 -28.65 9.59
N GLY A 211 27.53 -29.23 8.78
CA GLY A 211 28.32 -30.39 9.17
C GLY A 211 29.19 -30.01 10.38
N GLU A 212 29.19 -30.91 11.35
CA GLU A 212 29.87 -30.84 12.64
C GLU A 212 31.37 -30.51 12.52
N SER A 213 31.85 -29.63 13.39
CA SER A 213 33.04 -29.90 14.22
C SER A 213 33.10 -28.91 15.38
N GLU A 214 32.58 -29.34 16.54
CA GLU A 214 32.92 -28.70 17.81
C GLU A 214 34.35 -29.06 18.21
N ALA A 215 35.22 -28.06 18.28
CA ALA A 215 36.48 -28.15 19.01
C ALA A 215 36.60 -26.95 19.95
N SER A 216 36.16 -27.19 21.18
CA SER A 216 36.63 -26.65 22.47
C SER A 216 37.69 -25.53 22.43
N MET A 217 37.37 -24.38 23.02
CA MET A 217 38.25 -23.73 24.01
C MET A 217 37.50 -22.67 24.86
N ARG A 218 37.97 -22.56 26.11
CA ARG A 218 37.31 -22.04 27.32
C ARG A 218 37.34 -20.51 27.48
N GLU A 219 36.38 -20.03 28.28
CA GLU A 219 36.40 -18.94 29.30
C GLU A 219 37.21 -17.66 28.99
N THR A 220 36.66 -16.45 29.07
CA THR A 220 36.20 -15.77 30.29
C THR A 220 35.47 -14.47 29.92
N SER A 221 34.44 -14.10 30.68
CA SER A 221 33.86 -12.74 30.68
C SER A 221 34.66 -11.81 31.61
N PRO A 222 34.57 -10.48 31.43
CA PRO A 222 33.69 -9.76 32.34
C PRO A 222 32.84 -8.64 31.71
N THR A 223 31.69 -8.50 32.36
CA THR A 223 30.68 -7.44 32.36
C THR A 223 31.23 -6.01 32.30
N VAL A 224 30.64 -5.18 31.41
CA VAL A 224 30.56 -3.72 31.58
C VAL A 224 29.12 -3.28 31.33
N ALA A 225 28.51 -2.69 32.35
CA ALA A 225 27.24 -1.99 32.29
C ALA A 225 27.45 -0.53 31.85
N LEU A 226 26.55 0.00 31.01
CA LEU A 226 26.38 1.44 30.80
C LEU A 226 24.90 1.85 30.84
N PRO A 227 24.58 3.02 31.42
CA PRO A 227 23.21 3.46 31.71
C PRO A 227 22.46 4.02 30.49
N GLY A 228 21.15 3.86 30.52
CA GLY A 228 20.24 4.17 29.41
C GLY A 228 19.62 5.58 29.42
N ARG A 229 19.37 6.01 28.17
CA ARG A 229 18.26 6.85 27.64
C ARG A 229 18.15 8.33 28.03
N SER A 230 18.60 9.17 27.10
CA SER A 230 18.04 10.52 26.85
C SER A 230 16.84 10.43 25.87
N PRO A 231 15.87 11.37 25.94
CA PRO A 231 14.61 11.28 25.21
C PRO A 231 14.77 11.59 23.72
N GLN A 232 14.13 10.78 22.86
CA GLN A 232 14.10 11.02 21.42
C GLN A 232 13.24 12.25 21.06
N PRO A 233 13.66 13.07 20.09
CA PRO A 233 12.84 14.16 19.59
C PRO A 233 11.60 13.62 18.87
N ARG A 234 10.49 14.34 19.03
CA ARG A 234 9.20 14.05 18.41
C ARG A 234 9.34 13.92 16.89
N ARG A 235 8.90 12.79 16.34
CA ARG A 235 8.83 12.58 14.89
C ARG A 235 7.89 13.62 14.25
N PRO A 236 8.30 14.31 13.19
CA PRO A 236 7.43 15.24 12.49
C PRO A 236 6.25 14.50 11.83
N ALA A 237 5.11 15.19 11.74
CA ALA A 237 3.86 14.68 11.20
C ALA A 237 4.06 13.98 9.84
N GLY A 238 3.37 12.84 9.67
CA GLY A 238 3.37 12.07 8.43
C GLY A 238 2.87 12.88 7.23
N PHE A 239 3.39 12.54 6.06
CA PHE A 239 3.26 13.22 4.76
C PHE A 239 1.85 13.74 4.39
N TRP A 240 0.78 13.06 4.80
CA TRP A 240 -0.60 13.53 4.60
C TRP A 240 -0.97 14.80 5.41
N GLY A 241 -0.20 15.14 6.44
CA GLY A 241 -0.32 16.40 7.18
C GLY A 241 0.27 17.60 6.45
N ARG A 242 1.36 17.41 5.70
CA ARG A 242 2.02 18.49 4.94
C ARG A 242 1.33 18.83 3.62
N MET A 243 0.54 17.91 3.08
CA MET A 243 -0.20 18.13 1.84
C MET A 243 -1.47 19.00 2.03
N LYS A 244 -1.86 19.29 3.28
CA LYS A 244 -3.03 20.14 3.61
C LYS A 244 -2.74 21.65 3.61
N GLU A 245 -1.48 22.08 3.76
CA GLU A 245 -1.14 23.51 3.79
C GLU A 245 -0.98 24.12 2.39
N LEU A 246 -0.63 23.30 1.39
CA LEU A 246 -0.38 23.76 0.02
C LEU A 246 -1.66 23.84 -0.83
N LEU A 247 -2.73 23.12 -0.47
CA LEU A 247 -4.02 23.16 -1.18
C LEU A 247 -5.02 24.14 -0.55
N ALA A 248 -4.62 24.87 0.50
CA ALA A 248 -5.44 25.91 1.14
C ALA A 248 -5.10 27.33 0.63
N ARG A 249 -4.23 27.45 -0.39
CA ARG A 249 -3.75 28.74 -0.92
C ARG A 249 -3.83 28.86 -2.45
N SER A 250 -4.68 28.07 -3.10
CA SER A 250 -4.91 28.13 -4.55
C SER A 250 -6.35 27.76 -4.87
#